data_AF-A0A850IDL5-F1
#
_entry.id   AF-A0A850IDL5-F1
#
_cell.length_a   1.000
_cell.length_b   1.000
_cell.length_c   1.000
_cell.angle_alpha   90.00
_cell.angle_beta   90.00
_cell.angle_gamma   90.00
#
_symmetry.space_group_name_H-M   'P 1'
#
loop_
_entity.id
_entity.type
_entity.pdbx_description
1 polymer ?
#
loop_
_entity_poly.entity_id
_entity_poly.type
_entity_poly.pdbx_seq_one_letter_code
_entity_poly.pdbx_strand_id
1 'polypeptide(L)'
;MTADQNALILHQYDISPYSEKIRGALGLKGLTWWACNQPSIMPKPELVALTGGYRRIPVLQIGSDVYCDSELILDEIERRFPAPSIFACGRATAETYRLWADEKLFPTVVGLLFSGDWDVNEAFIADRSALRGRPFDPEAFRAAIPGLTEALHRHLRLLELQLENGNAFLAGEQPSAADLQVFHNVAFIRWGKGRTTALLDQHPGLRAWEAEMRAIGHGIRHDIGKDEKHRSLRPLAAHA
;
A
#
# COMPACT_ATOMS: atom_id res chain seq x y z
N MET A 1 17.26 -2.86 -18.80
CA MET A 1 18.36 -3.12 -17.84
C MET A 1 17.89 -4.24 -16.93
N THR A 2 18.60 -5.37 -16.89
CA THR A 2 18.20 -6.55 -16.10
C THR A 2 18.44 -6.31 -14.61
N ALA A 3 17.53 -6.81 -13.77
CA ALA A 3 17.66 -6.81 -12.32
C ALA A 3 18.89 -7.64 -11.88
N ASP A 4 19.78 -7.01 -11.10
CA ASP A 4 20.90 -7.67 -10.41
C ASP A 4 20.37 -8.64 -9.29
N GLN A 5 21.20 -9.53 -8.74
CA GLN A 5 20.81 -10.47 -7.68
C GLN A 5 20.27 -9.79 -6.42
N ASN A 6 20.66 -8.52 -6.18
CA ASN A 6 20.20 -7.72 -5.05
C ASN A 6 19.08 -6.73 -5.41
N ALA A 7 18.52 -6.82 -6.61
CA ALA A 7 17.43 -5.95 -7.06
C ALA A 7 16.17 -6.12 -6.21
N LEU A 8 15.55 -5.00 -5.85
CA LEU A 8 14.24 -4.97 -5.19
C LEU A 8 13.14 -5.16 -6.23
N ILE A 9 12.60 -6.37 -6.34
CA ILE A 9 11.49 -6.66 -7.27
C ILE A 9 10.18 -6.64 -6.48
N LEU A 10 9.33 -5.64 -6.74
CA LEU A 10 8.04 -5.51 -6.08
C LEU A 10 6.94 -6.07 -6.99
N HIS A 11 6.38 -7.22 -6.61
CA HIS A 11 5.19 -7.79 -7.23
C HIS A 11 3.99 -6.96 -6.77
N GLN A 12 3.35 -6.25 -7.70
CA GLN A 12 2.45 -5.15 -7.37
C GLN A 12 1.37 -4.92 -8.45
N TYR A 13 0.43 -4.04 -8.18
CA TYR A 13 -0.34 -3.34 -9.22
C TYR A 13 -0.60 -1.90 -8.77
N ASP A 14 -0.69 -0.97 -9.71
CA ASP A 14 -0.57 0.46 -9.41
C ASP A 14 -1.65 0.96 -8.44
N ILE A 15 -2.90 0.52 -8.64
CA ILE A 15 -4.04 0.90 -7.78
C ILE A 15 -4.21 -0.01 -6.54
N SER A 16 -3.13 -0.63 -6.05
CA SER A 16 -3.11 -1.42 -4.80
C SER A 16 -2.74 -0.53 -3.61
N PRO A 17 -3.62 -0.34 -2.61
CA PRO A 17 -3.31 0.48 -1.44
C PRO A 17 -2.11 -0.08 -0.66
N TYR A 18 -2.09 -1.37 -0.37
CA TYR A 18 -0.95 -1.96 0.33
C TYR A 18 0.37 -1.88 -0.46
N SER A 19 0.32 -1.87 -1.80
CA SER A 19 1.53 -1.62 -2.61
C SER A 19 1.97 -0.16 -2.53
N GLU A 20 1.04 0.78 -2.43
CA GLU A 20 1.34 2.21 -2.24
C GLU A 20 2.12 2.44 -0.96
N LYS A 21 1.78 1.74 0.13
CA LYS A 21 2.53 1.75 1.40
C LYS A 21 4.01 1.45 1.16
N ILE A 22 4.31 0.41 0.38
CA ILE A 22 5.70 -0.01 0.09
C ILE A 22 6.38 0.94 -0.89
N ARG A 23 5.67 1.40 -1.93
CA ARG A 23 6.22 2.39 -2.87
C ARG A 23 6.61 3.69 -2.17
N GLY A 24 5.80 4.14 -1.22
CA GLY A 24 6.14 5.29 -0.36
C GLY A 24 7.41 5.05 0.46
N ALA A 25 7.58 3.84 1.03
CA ALA A 25 8.81 3.49 1.75
C ALA A 25 10.05 3.48 0.85
N LEU A 26 9.92 2.98 -0.38
CA LEU A 26 10.99 3.00 -1.38
C LEU A 26 11.34 4.43 -1.79
N GLY A 27 10.34 5.32 -1.92
CA GLY A 27 10.55 6.74 -2.18
C GLY A 27 11.19 7.48 -1.03
N LEU A 28 10.74 7.25 0.19
CA LEU A 28 11.35 7.80 1.41
C LEU A 28 12.85 7.51 1.47
N LYS A 29 13.26 6.32 1.03
CA LYS A 29 14.66 5.90 1.00
C LYS A 29 15.38 6.19 -0.33
N GLY A 30 14.71 6.77 -1.32
CA GLY A 30 15.30 7.05 -2.64
C GLY A 30 15.77 5.80 -3.39
N LEU A 31 15.14 4.64 -3.17
CA LEU A 31 15.63 3.35 -3.67
C LEU A 31 15.25 3.12 -5.14
N THR A 32 16.13 2.40 -5.85
CA THR A 32 15.83 1.84 -7.18
C THR A 32 15.15 0.49 -7.02
N TRP A 33 14.06 0.28 -7.76
CA TRP A 33 13.28 -0.95 -7.68
C TRP A 33 12.58 -1.28 -9.00
N TRP A 34 12.16 -2.53 -9.13
CA TRP A 34 11.54 -3.06 -10.33
C TRP A 34 10.09 -3.48 -10.06
N ALA A 35 9.14 -2.83 -10.75
CA ALA A 35 7.73 -3.13 -10.71
C ALA A 35 7.40 -4.36 -11.55
N CYS A 36 6.95 -5.40 -10.86
CA CYS A 36 6.46 -6.63 -11.44
C CYS A 36 4.92 -6.61 -11.37
N ASN A 37 4.26 -6.20 -12.46
CA ASN A 37 2.81 -6.03 -12.45
C ASN A 37 2.07 -7.37 -12.43
N GLN A 38 1.10 -7.47 -11.52
CA GLN A 38 0.26 -8.65 -11.28
C GLN A 38 -1.20 -8.31 -11.54
N PRO A 39 -2.02 -9.28 -11.98
CA PRO A 39 -3.47 -9.10 -12.03
C PRO A 39 -4.05 -8.69 -10.66
N SER A 40 -5.09 -7.86 -10.66
CA SER A 40 -5.75 -7.38 -9.43
C SER A 40 -6.64 -8.44 -8.76
N ILE A 41 -7.06 -9.46 -9.53
CA ILE A 41 -7.85 -10.63 -9.12
C ILE A 41 -7.16 -11.92 -9.58
N MET A 42 -7.60 -13.08 -9.11
CA MET A 42 -7.11 -14.39 -9.59
C MET A 42 -7.48 -14.64 -11.06
N PRO A 43 -6.71 -15.44 -11.81
CA PRO A 43 -5.54 -16.22 -11.38
C PRO A 43 -4.20 -15.45 -11.41
N LYS A 44 -3.28 -15.84 -10.52
CA LYS A 44 -1.90 -15.30 -10.46
C LYS A 44 -0.87 -16.44 -10.43
N PRO A 45 -0.75 -17.24 -11.49
CA PRO A 45 -0.02 -18.51 -11.45
C PRO A 45 1.46 -18.34 -11.09
N GLU A 46 2.16 -17.38 -11.70
CA GLU A 46 3.57 -17.08 -11.39
C GLU A 46 3.77 -16.64 -9.93
N LEU A 47 2.92 -15.74 -9.44
CA LEU A 47 3.01 -15.26 -8.06
C LEU A 47 2.78 -16.42 -7.08
N VAL A 48 1.73 -17.20 -7.30
CA VAL A 48 1.37 -18.33 -6.44
C VAL A 48 2.47 -19.39 -6.44
N ALA A 49 3.11 -19.64 -7.59
CA ALA A 49 4.24 -20.55 -7.69
C ALA A 49 5.46 -20.02 -6.92
N LEU A 50 5.76 -18.71 -7.03
CA LEU A 50 6.85 -18.06 -6.30
C LEU A 50 6.65 -18.11 -4.78
N THR A 51 5.43 -17.87 -4.32
CA THR A 51 5.11 -17.70 -2.90
C THR A 51 4.60 -18.97 -2.22
N GLY A 52 4.47 -20.08 -2.94
CA GLY A 52 3.93 -21.34 -2.43
C GLY A 52 2.44 -21.29 -2.03
N GLY A 53 1.63 -20.42 -2.65
CA GLY A 53 0.19 -20.33 -2.37
C GLY A 53 -0.31 -18.94 -2.00
N TYR A 54 0.56 -18.04 -1.54
CA TYR A 54 0.16 -16.69 -1.11
C TYR A 54 -0.25 -15.84 -2.32
N ARG A 55 -1.50 -15.35 -2.30
CA ARG A 55 -2.12 -14.63 -3.45
C ARG A 55 -2.26 -13.12 -3.27
N ARG A 56 -1.97 -12.59 -2.08
CA ARG A 56 -2.06 -11.15 -1.80
C ARG A 56 -0.83 -10.44 -2.36
N ILE A 57 -0.97 -9.13 -2.47
CA ILE A 57 0.02 -8.19 -3.02
C ILE A 57 0.02 -6.99 -2.07
N PRO A 58 1.19 -6.37 -1.77
CA PRO A 58 2.50 -6.58 -2.39
C PRO A 58 3.24 -7.85 -1.93
N VAL A 59 4.22 -8.25 -2.73
CA VAL A 59 5.28 -9.21 -2.38
C VAL A 59 6.61 -8.63 -2.85
N LEU A 60 7.62 -8.61 -1.98
CA LEU A 60 8.98 -8.20 -2.34
C LEU A 60 9.83 -9.44 -2.60
N GLN A 61 10.51 -9.48 -3.74
CA GLN A 61 11.51 -10.48 -4.08
C GLN A 61 12.90 -9.82 -4.13
N ILE A 62 13.88 -10.46 -3.51
CA ILE A 62 15.30 -10.10 -3.60
C ILE A 62 16.08 -11.39 -3.83
N GLY A 63 16.62 -11.59 -5.04
CA GLY A 63 17.19 -12.88 -5.43
C GLY A 63 16.18 -14.02 -5.26
N SER A 64 16.50 -14.98 -4.39
CA SER A 64 15.62 -16.10 -4.01
C SER A 64 14.75 -15.85 -2.78
N ASP A 65 14.96 -14.75 -2.06
CA ASP A 65 14.19 -14.42 -0.86
C ASP A 65 12.87 -13.74 -1.24
N VAL A 66 11.76 -14.20 -0.65
CA VAL A 66 10.41 -13.71 -0.93
C VAL A 66 9.74 -13.27 0.38
N TYR A 67 9.43 -11.97 0.47
CA TYR A 67 8.80 -11.36 1.63
C TYR A 67 7.35 -11.06 1.30
N CYS A 68 6.44 -11.77 1.97
CA CYS A 68 5.00 -11.58 1.88
C CYS A 68 4.51 -10.77 3.08
N ASP A 69 3.50 -9.92 2.89
CA ASP A 69 2.97 -8.95 3.88
C ASP A 69 3.71 -7.60 3.90
N SER A 70 2.95 -6.51 3.95
CA SER A 70 3.55 -5.17 3.87
C SER A 70 4.45 -4.85 5.05
N GLU A 71 4.17 -5.35 6.24
CA GLU A 71 4.99 -5.03 7.42
C GLU A 71 6.31 -5.78 7.40
N LEU A 72 6.30 -7.05 7.00
CA LEU A 72 7.53 -7.82 6.78
C LEU A 72 8.39 -7.19 5.68
N ILE A 73 7.76 -6.64 4.64
CA ILE A 73 8.47 -5.91 3.58
C ILE A 73 9.08 -4.61 4.15
N LEU A 74 8.36 -3.84 4.95
CA LEU A 74 8.89 -2.61 5.57
C LEU A 74 10.07 -2.92 6.51
N ASP A 75 9.97 -3.97 7.32
CA ASP A 75 11.05 -4.40 8.21
C ASP A 75 12.29 -4.83 7.43
N GLU A 76 12.12 -5.56 6.33
CA GLU A 76 13.25 -5.98 5.50
C GLU A 76 13.92 -4.81 4.78
N ILE A 77 13.12 -3.87 4.26
CA ILE A 77 13.63 -2.63 3.65
C ILE A 77 14.39 -1.80 4.70
N GLU A 78 13.86 -1.66 5.92
CA GLU A 78 14.54 -0.96 7.02
C GLU A 78 15.85 -1.64 7.39
N ARG A 79 15.85 -2.98 7.53
CA ARG A 79 17.03 -3.75 7.91
C ARG A 79 18.16 -3.60 6.90
N ARG A 80 17.84 -3.58 5.60
CA ARG A 80 18.84 -3.41 4.52
C ARG A 80 19.30 -1.97 4.35
N PHE A 81 18.39 -1.01 4.55
CA PHE A 81 18.61 0.40 4.29
C PHE A 81 18.20 1.24 5.51
N PRO A 82 18.99 1.29 6.59
CA PRO A 82 18.54 1.86 7.87
C PRO A 82 18.36 3.38 7.89
N ALA A 83 18.82 4.11 6.87
CA ALA A 83 18.72 5.57 6.80
C ALA A 83 18.15 6.05 5.46
N PRO A 84 17.22 7.03 5.44
CA PRO A 84 16.45 7.50 6.60
C PRO A 84 15.56 6.38 7.17
N SER A 85 15.34 6.36 8.48
CA SER A 85 14.58 5.29 9.13
C SER A 85 13.09 5.39 8.77
N ILE A 86 12.49 4.27 8.33
CA ILE A 86 11.03 4.16 8.18
C ILE A 86 10.36 4.32 9.54
N PHE A 87 11.00 3.86 10.62
CA PHE A 87 10.43 3.87 11.96
C PHE A 87 10.93 5.04 12.82
N ALA A 88 11.17 6.20 12.20
CA ALA A 88 11.61 7.42 12.91
C ALA A 88 10.65 7.87 14.03
N CYS A 89 9.36 7.56 13.93
CA CYS A 89 8.36 7.82 14.97
C CYS A 89 8.36 6.80 16.13
N GLY A 90 9.24 5.80 16.08
CA GLY A 90 9.29 4.67 17.00
C GLY A 90 8.33 3.54 16.60
N ARG A 91 8.76 2.30 16.83
CA ARG A 91 8.02 1.09 16.42
C ARG A 91 6.63 0.98 17.06
N ALA A 92 6.48 1.35 18.32
CA ALA A 92 5.18 1.32 19.01
C ALA A 92 4.17 2.31 18.39
N THR A 93 4.63 3.50 18.05
CA THR A 93 3.83 4.52 17.35
C THR A 93 3.43 4.01 15.96
N ALA A 94 4.40 3.52 15.18
CA ALA A 94 4.16 2.95 13.86
C ALA A 94 3.10 1.82 13.89
N GLU A 95 3.22 0.91 14.86
CA GLU A 95 2.29 -0.21 15.04
C GLU A 95 0.89 0.26 15.45
N THR A 96 0.80 1.31 16.27
CA THR A 96 -0.50 1.90 16.65
C THR A 96 -1.22 2.47 15.42
N TYR A 97 -0.50 3.20 14.57
CA TYR A 97 -1.05 3.69 13.30
C TYR A 97 -1.43 2.55 12.36
N ARG A 98 -0.60 1.52 12.25
CA ARG A 98 -0.89 0.33 11.43
C ARG A 98 -2.18 -0.35 11.86
N LEU A 99 -2.31 -0.72 13.13
CA LEU A 99 -3.49 -1.38 13.68
C LEU A 99 -4.76 -0.56 13.43
N TRP A 100 -4.71 0.74 13.72
CA TRP A 100 -5.85 1.62 13.48
C TRP A 100 -6.17 1.77 11.99
N ALA A 101 -5.17 2.01 11.14
CA ALA A 101 -5.38 2.25 9.73
C ALA A 101 -5.88 1.00 9.01
N ASP A 102 -5.30 -0.17 9.26
CA ASP A 102 -5.67 -1.42 8.59
C ASP A 102 -7.00 -2.00 9.12
N GLU A 103 -7.30 -1.85 10.41
CA GLU A 103 -8.48 -2.49 11.01
C GLU A 103 -9.71 -1.59 11.12
N LYS A 104 -9.53 -0.25 11.13
CA LYS A 104 -10.62 0.71 11.29
C LYS A 104 -10.82 1.60 10.06
N LEU A 105 -9.75 2.28 9.63
CA LEU A 105 -9.84 3.21 8.50
C LEU A 105 -10.06 2.46 7.19
N PHE A 106 -9.26 1.44 6.89
CA PHE A 106 -9.29 0.74 5.63
C PHE A 106 -10.64 0.07 5.32
N PRO A 107 -11.30 -0.66 6.25
CA PRO A 107 -12.64 -1.18 5.99
C PRO A 107 -13.69 -0.10 5.73
N THR A 108 -13.56 1.05 6.40
CA THR A 108 -14.44 2.22 6.19
C THR A 108 -14.27 2.78 4.77
N VAL A 109 -13.02 2.97 4.35
CA VAL A 109 -12.67 3.41 2.99
C VAL A 109 -13.14 2.42 1.93
N VAL A 110 -12.92 1.11 2.14
CA VAL A 110 -13.41 0.04 1.25
C VAL A 110 -14.92 0.14 1.07
N GLY A 111 -15.69 0.26 2.16
CA GLY A 111 -17.15 0.35 2.08
C GLY A 111 -17.62 1.57 1.28
N LEU A 112 -17.01 2.73 1.49
CA LEU A 112 -17.34 3.94 0.74
C LEU A 112 -16.96 3.81 -0.74
N LEU A 113 -15.77 3.31 -1.05
CA LEU A 113 -15.32 3.22 -2.43
C LEU A 113 -16.14 2.21 -3.24
N PHE A 114 -16.40 1.04 -2.67
CA PHE A 114 -17.16 -0.01 -3.37
C PHE A 114 -18.68 0.11 -3.21
N SER A 115 -19.18 1.19 -2.62
CA SER A 115 -20.60 1.57 -2.70
C SER A 115 -20.92 2.50 -3.87
N GLY A 116 -19.95 2.89 -4.70
CA GLY A 116 -20.23 3.67 -5.92
C GLY A 116 -19.05 4.39 -6.56
N ASP A 117 -17.91 4.54 -5.88
CA ASP A 117 -16.74 5.24 -6.44
C ASP A 117 -15.89 4.31 -7.32
N TRP A 118 -16.06 3.00 -7.16
CA TRP A 118 -15.35 1.96 -7.92
C TRP A 118 -16.36 1.03 -8.57
N ASP A 119 -16.18 0.81 -9.88
CA ASP A 119 -16.94 -0.21 -10.60
C ASP A 119 -16.43 -1.60 -10.26
N VAL A 120 -17.37 -2.49 -9.97
CA VAL A 120 -17.08 -3.90 -9.64
C VAL A 120 -17.93 -4.80 -10.51
N ASN A 121 -17.30 -5.82 -11.06
CA ASN A 121 -17.98 -6.88 -11.78
C ASN A 121 -18.07 -8.15 -10.91
N GLU A 122 -18.82 -9.14 -11.38
CA GLU A 122 -19.03 -10.41 -10.66
C GLU A 122 -17.71 -11.13 -10.36
N ALA A 123 -16.75 -11.11 -11.28
CA ALA A 123 -15.45 -11.73 -11.09
C ALA A 123 -14.67 -11.09 -9.93
N PHE A 124 -14.71 -9.77 -9.82
CA PHE A 124 -14.10 -9.03 -8.71
C PHE A 124 -14.80 -9.34 -7.39
N ILE A 125 -16.14 -9.33 -7.38
CA ILE A 125 -16.93 -9.66 -6.19
C ILE A 125 -16.62 -11.08 -5.70
N ALA A 126 -16.56 -12.06 -6.60
CA ALA A 126 -16.22 -13.44 -6.27
C ALA A 126 -14.79 -13.55 -5.70
N ASP A 127 -13.82 -12.91 -6.36
CA ASP A 127 -12.43 -12.91 -5.89
C ASP A 127 -12.27 -12.28 -4.50
N ARG A 128 -12.90 -11.11 -4.27
CA ARG A 128 -12.84 -10.42 -2.97
C ARG A 128 -13.60 -11.17 -1.89
N SER A 129 -14.71 -11.84 -2.23
CA SER A 129 -15.44 -12.69 -1.28
C SER A 129 -14.58 -13.86 -0.83
N ALA A 130 -13.94 -14.56 -1.78
CA ALA A 130 -13.02 -15.66 -1.49
C ALA A 130 -11.80 -15.20 -0.69
N LEU A 131 -11.23 -14.04 -1.02
CA LEU A 131 -10.08 -13.47 -0.30
C LEU A 131 -10.41 -13.11 1.16
N ARG A 132 -11.62 -12.58 1.41
CA ARG A 132 -12.06 -12.15 2.74
C ARG A 132 -12.66 -13.29 3.58
N GLY A 133 -13.00 -14.42 2.97
CA GLY A 133 -13.74 -15.50 3.62
C GLY A 133 -15.19 -15.13 4.01
N ARG A 134 -15.72 -14.04 3.44
CA ARG A 134 -17.08 -13.54 3.69
C ARG A 134 -17.58 -12.76 2.47
N PRO A 135 -18.91 -12.60 2.28
CA PRO A 135 -19.45 -11.87 1.14
C PRO A 135 -18.84 -10.46 1.00
N PHE A 136 -18.47 -10.13 -0.23
CA PHE A 136 -18.18 -8.78 -0.68
C PHE A 136 -19.43 -8.24 -1.36
N ASP A 137 -20.18 -7.39 -0.67
CA ASP A 137 -21.54 -7.03 -1.07
C ASP A 137 -21.67 -5.50 -1.30
N PRO A 138 -21.64 -5.05 -2.56
CA PRO A 138 -21.82 -3.63 -2.91
C PRO A 138 -23.18 -3.05 -2.52
N GLU A 139 -24.24 -3.86 -2.41
CA GLU A 139 -25.55 -3.37 -1.96
C GLU A 139 -25.53 -3.11 -0.45
N ALA A 140 -24.96 -4.04 0.33
CA ALA A 140 -24.75 -3.82 1.76
C ALA A 140 -23.87 -2.59 2.03
N PHE A 141 -22.83 -2.37 1.21
CA PHE A 141 -22.02 -1.15 1.30
C PHE A 141 -22.82 0.11 0.98
N ARG A 142 -23.71 0.09 -0.01
CA ARG A 142 -24.61 1.21 -0.34
C ARG A 142 -25.57 1.52 0.80
N ALA A 143 -26.18 0.51 1.42
CA ALA A 143 -27.05 0.69 2.57
C ALA A 143 -26.29 1.30 3.78
N ALA A 144 -24.99 1.01 3.91
CA ALA A 144 -24.16 1.49 5.01
C ALA A 144 -23.55 2.90 4.79
N ILE A 145 -23.76 3.54 3.64
CA ILE A 145 -23.15 4.85 3.30
C ILE A 145 -23.28 5.88 4.44
N PRO A 146 -24.45 6.12 5.05
CA PRO A 146 -24.57 7.15 6.09
C PRO A 146 -23.63 6.90 7.28
N GLY A 147 -23.58 5.66 7.77
CA GLY A 147 -22.72 5.29 8.90
C GLY A 147 -21.23 5.29 8.54
N LEU A 148 -20.88 4.86 7.32
CA LEU A 148 -19.51 4.87 6.83
C LEU A 148 -18.98 6.29 6.61
N THR A 149 -19.82 7.20 6.10
CA THR A 149 -19.46 8.62 5.94
C THR A 149 -19.18 9.26 7.30
N GLU A 150 -20.04 9.03 8.30
CA GLU A 150 -19.82 9.51 9.67
C GLU A 150 -18.56 8.92 10.30
N ALA A 151 -18.29 7.63 10.08
CA ALA A 151 -17.04 7.01 10.53
C ALA A 151 -15.82 7.66 9.86
N LEU A 152 -15.87 7.89 8.55
CA LEU A 152 -14.78 8.54 7.82
C LEU A 152 -14.56 9.97 8.34
N HIS A 153 -15.62 10.77 8.56
CA HIS A 153 -15.48 12.10 9.17
C HIS A 153 -14.71 12.08 10.49
N ARG A 154 -14.97 11.10 11.36
CA ARG A 154 -14.23 10.95 12.63
C ARG A 154 -12.76 10.63 12.42
N HIS A 155 -12.45 9.74 11.46
CA HIS A 155 -11.07 9.42 11.12
C HIS A 155 -10.32 10.63 10.53
N LEU A 156 -10.95 11.36 9.60
CA LEU A 156 -10.36 12.54 8.99
C LEU A 156 -10.17 13.67 10.02
N ARG A 157 -11.13 13.86 10.94
CA ARG A 157 -10.97 14.82 12.03
C ARG A 157 -9.81 14.46 12.96
N LEU A 158 -9.60 13.18 13.26
CA LEU A 158 -8.45 12.74 14.06
C LEU A 158 -7.12 13.08 13.39
N LEU A 159 -7.02 12.86 12.07
CA LEU A 159 -5.82 13.21 11.30
C LEU A 159 -5.61 14.73 11.26
N GLU A 160 -6.69 15.50 11.07
CA GLU A 160 -6.61 16.96 11.07
C GLU A 160 -6.13 17.50 12.43
N LEU A 161 -6.67 16.99 13.54
CA LEU A 161 -6.22 17.32 14.89
C LEU A 161 -4.72 17.03 15.12
N GLN A 162 -4.22 15.94 14.52
CA GLN A 162 -2.80 15.59 14.62
C GLN A 162 -1.92 16.63 13.91
N LEU A 163 -2.38 17.14 12.76
CA LEU A 163 -1.69 18.10 11.90
C LEU A 163 -1.83 19.55 12.38
N GLU A 164 -2.87 19.88 13.16
CA GLU A 164 -3.04 21.18 13.83
C GLU A 164 -1.87 21.53 14.78
N ASN A 165 -1.07 20.54 15.18
CA ASN A 165 0.12 20.75 16.02
C ASN A 165 1.30 21.43 15.27
N GLY A 166 1.15 21.73 13.98
CA GLY A 166 2.15 22.43 13.17
C GLY A 166 3.21 21.51 12.53
N ASN A 167 3.10 20.20 12.74
CA ASN A 167 3.98 19.21 12.12
C ASN A 167 3.64 19.01 10.64
N ALA A 168 4.66 18.79 9.81
CA ALA A 168 4.48 18.42 8.40
C ALA A 168 3.95 16.98 8.22
N PHE A 169 4.21 16.10 9.20
CA PHE A 169 3.85 14.67 9.16
C PHE A 169 3.09 14.25 10.42
N LEU A 170 2.40 13.11 10.35
CA LEU A 170 1.47 12.67 11.39
C LEU A 170 2.17 12.42 12.73
N ALA A 171 3.42 11.97 12.72
CA ALA A 171 4.15 11.62 13.95
C ALA A 171 5.39 12.50 14.20
N GLY A 172 5.48 13.68 13.57
CA GLY A 172 6.56 14.64 13.80
C GLY A 172 6.92 15.45 12.56
N GLU A 173 8.13 16.00 12.55
CA GLU A 173 8.65 16.82 11.45
C GLU A 173 9.17 16.02 10.25
N GLN A 174 9.42 14.72 10.44
CA GLN A 174 9.93 13.83 9.39
C GLN A 174 8.89 12.76 9.03
N PRO A 175 8.82 12.35 7.75
CA PRO A 175 7.95 11.26 7.33
C PRO A 175 8.37 9.95 7.97
N SER A 176 7.39 9.11 8.29
CA SER A 176 7.63 7.84 8.96
C SER A 176 6.60 6.78 8.54
N ALA A 177 6.72 5.59 9.12
CA ALA A 177 5.74 4.53 9.01
C ALA A 177 4.33 5.03 9.36
N ALA A 178 4.17 5.90 10.35
CA ALA A 178 2.86 6.47 10.70
C ALA A 178 2.16 7.07 9.46
N ASP A 179 2.91 7.80 8.63
CA ASP A 179 2.40 8.42 7.42
C ASP A 179 2.11 7.38 6.33
N LEU A 180 3.00 6.42 6.11
CA LEU A 180 2.80 5.34 5.14
C LEU A 180 1.56 4.49 5.45
N GLN A 181 1.34 4.22 6.74
CA GLN A 181 0.17 3.49 7.25
C GLN A 181 -1.13 4.24 6.98
N VAL A 182 -1.13 5.56 6.83
CA VAL A 182 -2.35 6.33 6.54
C VAL A 182 -2.47 6.69 5.05
N PHE A 183 -1.37 7.08 4.42
CA PHE A 183 -1.35 7.64 3.08
C PHE A 183 -1.91 6.69 2.02
N HIS A 184 -1.70 5.39 2.19
CA HIS A 184 -2.26 4.42 1.25
C HIS A 184 -3.81 4.43 1.20
N ASN A 185 -4.49 4.78 2.30
CA ASN A 185 -5.95 4.97 2.31
C ASN A 185 -6.35 6.24 1.56
N VAL A 186 -5.60 7.33 1.75
CA VAL A 186 -5.83 8.60 1.06
C VAL A 186 -5.61 8.45 -0.43
N ALA A 187 -4.53 7.79 -0.85
CA ALA A 187 -4.29 7.43 -2.25
C ALA A 187 -5.44 6.59 -2.83
N PHE A 188 -5.93 5.59 -2.08
CA PHE A 188 -7.04 4.75 -2.51
C PHE A 188 -8.33 5.54 -2.75
N ILE A 189 -8.65 6.48 -1.86
CA ILE A 189 -9.78 7.39 -2.03
C ILE A 189 -9.61 8.22 -3.31
N ARG A 190 -8.41 8.79 -3.52
CA ARG A 190 -8.10 9.66 -4.66
C ARG A 190 -8.20 8.95 -6.02
N TRP A 191 -8.04 7.63 -6.06
CA TRP A 191 -8.21 6.83 -7.28
C TRP A 191 -9.67 6.52 -7.64
N GLY A 192 -10.63 6.80 -6.74
CA GLY A 192 -12.06 6.62 -7.01
C GLY A 192 -12.68 7.74 -7.87
N LYS A 193 -13.95 7.59 -8.22
CA LYS A 193 -14.73 8.56 -9.03
C LYS A 193 -14.98 9.93 -8.37
N GLY A 194 -14.60 10.15 -7.11
CA GLY A 194 -14.54 11.48 -6.51
C GLY A 194 -15.55 11.81 -5.40
N ARG A 195 -16.59 11.00 -5.18
CA ARG A 195 -17.57 11.26 -4.11
C ARG A 195 -16.91 11.22 -2.72
N THR A 196 -16.10 10.19 -2.45
CA THR A 196 -15.37 10.07 -1.19
C THR A 196 -14.24 11.08 -1.10
N THR A 197 -13.65 11.46 -2.24
CA THR A 197 -12.61 12.48 -2.35
C THR A 197 -13.06 13.84 -1.82
N ALA A 198 -14.30 14.24 -2.07
CA ALA A 198 -14.86 15.50 -1.58
C ALA A 198 -14.88 15.61 -0.03
N LEU A 199 -14.81 14.49 0.69
CA LEU A 199 -14.72 14.46 2.16
C LEU A 199 -13.29 14.77 2.63
N LEU A 200 -12.28 14.27 1.91
CA LEU A 200 -10.88 14.62 2.17
C LEU A 200 -10.63 16.11 1.96
N ASP A 201 -11.22 16.68 0.92
CA ASP A 201 -10.95 18.07 0.52
C ASP A 201 -11.45 19.14 1.50
N GLN A 202 -12.29 18.75 2.45
CA GLN A 202 -12.76 19.61 3.54
C GLN A 202 -11.70 19.85 4.63
N HIS A 203 -10.58 19.12 4.60
CA HIS A 203 -9.55 19.11 5.64
C HIS A 203 -8.24 19.74 5.11
N PRO A 204 -7.99 21.04 5.35
CA PRO A 204 -6.84 21.74 4.79
C PRO A 204 -5.49 21.19 5.26
N GLY A 205 -5.35 20.81 6.54
CA GLY A 205 -4.14 20.19 7.07
C GLY A 205 -3.84 18.87 6.37
N LEU A 206 -4.86 18.03 6.24
CA LEU A 206 -4.73 16.75 5.53
C LEU A 206 -4.33 16.93 4.05
N ARG A 207 -4.84 17.96 3.35
CA ARG A 207 -4.42 18.24 1.97
C ARG A 207 -2.96 18.69 1.88
N ALA A 208 -2.50 19.49 2.83
CA ALA A 208 -1.10 19.90 2.90
C ALA A 208 -0.20 18.68 3.15
N TRP A 209 -0.54 17.85 4.14
CA TRP A 209 0.15 16.58 4.42
C TRP A 209 0.13 15.63 3.22
N GLU A 210 -0.98 15.52 2.49
CA GLU A 210 -1.06 14.70 1.28
C GLU A 210 -0.07 15.19 0.21
N ALA A 211 0.08 16.50 0.05
CA ALA A 211 1.05 17.08 -0.87
C ALA A 211 2.49 16.73 -0.48
N GLU A 212 2.83 16.80 0.81
CA GLU A 212 4.14 16.36 1.33
C GLU A 212 4.39 14.88 1.04
N MET A 213 3.40 14.01 1.32
CA MET A 213 3.52 12.58 1.04
C MET A 213 3.68 12.26 -0.45
N ARG A 214 3.01 13.01 -1.34
CA ARG A 214 3.19 12.88 -2.79
C ARG A 214 4.56 13.37 -3.25
N ALA A 215 5.11 14.41 -2.62
CA ALA A 215 6.42 14.97 -2.96
C ALA A 215 7.57 14.01 -2.66
N ILE A 216 7.43 13.13 -1.65
CA ILE A 216 8.38 12.04 -1.37
C ILE A 216 8.52 11.11 -2.59
N GLY A 217 7.43 10.89 -3.34
CA GLY A 217 7.41 10.03 -4.51
C GLY A 217 7.63 8.55 -4.17
N HIS A 218 8.03 7.76 -5.17
CA HIS A 218 8.17 6.30 -5.07
C HIS A 218 9.58 5.79 -5.36
N GLY A 219 10.59 6.66 -5.35
CA GLY A 219 11.96 6.29 -5.69
C GLY A 219 12.14 6.11 -7.20
N ILE A 220 13.10 5.28 -7.60
CA ILE A 220 13.46 5.07 -9.01
C ILE A 220 12.83 3.76 -9.50
N ARG A 221 11.64 3.86 -10.10
CA ARG A 221 10.89 2.71 -10.62
C ARG A 221 11.38 2.31 -12.02
N HIS A 222 11.55 1.01 -12.22
CA HIS A 222 11.64 0.37 -13.54
C HIS A 222 10.52 -0.66 -13.71
N ASP A 223 9.89 -0.77 -14.87
CA ASP A 223 8.93 -1.84 -15.13
C ASP A 223 9.65 -3.09 -15.68
N ILE A 224 9.26 -4.27 -15.21
CA ILE A 224 9.74 -5.55 -15.73
C ILE A 224 8.60 -6.42 -16.23
N GLY A 225 8.85 -7.06 -17.37
CA GLY A 225 7.94 -8.06 -17.93
C GLY A 225 7.85 -9.31 -17.05
N LYS A 226 6.84 -10.15 -17.30
CA LYS A 226 6.66 -11.42 -16.58
C LYS A 226 7.87 -12.35 -16.70
N ASP A 227 8.50 -12.37 -17.88
CA ASP A 227 9.57 -13.30 -18.25
C ASP A 227 10.98 -12.93 -17.72
N GLU A 228 11.19 -11.70 -17.26
CA GLU A 228 12.53 -11.25 -16.81
C GLU A 228 12.83 -11.60 -15.33
N LYS A 229 11.82 -12.05 -14.57
CA LYS A 229 11.90 -12.33 -13.12
C LYS A 229 12.70 -13.58 -12.76
N HIS A 230 12.78 -14.53 -13.69
CA HIS A 230 13.47 -15.81 -13.45
C HIS A 230 14.99 -15.75 -13.66
N ARG A 231 15.53 -14.65 -14.20
CA ARG A 231 16.97 -14.51 -14.43
C ARG A 231 17.75 -14.17 -13.15
N SER A 232 17.12 -13.53 -12.15
CA SER A 232 17.72 -13.28 -10.83
C SER A 232 17.78 -14.53 -9.92
N LEU A 233 17.12 -15.62 -10.31
CA LEU A 233 17.09 -16.90 -9.58
C LEU A 233 18.21 -17.88 -9.98
N ARG A 234 19.03 -17.55 -11.00
CA ARG A 234 20.14 -18.42 -11.40
C ARG A 234 21.38 -18.08 -10.58
N PRO A 235 21.97 -19.02 -9.83
CA PRO A 235 23.33 -18.88 -9.36
C PRO A 235 24.24 -18.62 -10.56
N LEU A 236 25.21 -17.71 -10.42
CA LEU A 236 26.34 -17.64 -11.34
C LEU A 236 26.92 -19.04 -11.44
N ALA A 237 26.92 -19.62 -12.65
CA ALA A 237 27.57 -20.91 -12.88
C ALA A 237 29.00 -20.79 -12.35
N ALA A 238 29.33 -21.56 -11.32
CA ALA A 238 30.69 -21.68 -10.81
C ALA A 238 31.59 -22.02 -12.00
N HIS A 239 32.39 -21.04 -12.43
CA HIS A 239 33.43 -21.29 -13.42
C HIS A 239 34.52 -22.10 -12.70
N ALA A 240 34.53 -23.40 -12.98
CA ALA A 240 35.70 -24.25 -12.83
C ALA A 240 36.62 -24.06 -14.04
#